data_AF-A0A948M5U0-F1
#
_entry.id   AF-A0A948M5U0-F1
#
_cell.length_a   1.000
_cell.length_b   1.000
_cell.length_c   1.000
_cell.angle_alpha   90.00
_cell.angle_beta   90.00
_cell.angle_gamma   90.00
#
_symmetry.space_group_name_H-M   'P 1'
#
loop_
_entity.id
_entity.type
_entity.pdbx_description
1 polymer ?
#
loop_
_entity_poly.entity_id
_entity_poly.type
_entity_poly.pdbx_seq_one_letter_code
_entity_poly.pdbx_strand_id
1 'polypeptide(L)'
;MDRKEIVLAALAASNGAEHTPVQVQKLFFVVDREISQLVGGPFFNFVAYDYGPFDSDVYNVLRQLGEDGNAETLYYRPSGFRRYKLTAQGQEKGTSILQGLDKKASEYIVALSGWIRKLSFAELVSAIYKAYPEMKANSVFRS
;
A
#
# COMPACT_ATOMS: atom_id res chain seq x y z
N MET A 1 -4.22 16.58 -0.10
CA MET A 1 -3.71 15.43 0.65
C MET A 1 -2.23 15.30 0.35
N ASP A 2 -1.40 14.91 1.32
CA ASP A 2 0.03 14.61 1.11
C ASP A 2 0.33 13.10 1.12
N ARG A 3 1.62 12.73 0.93
CA ARG A 3 2.08 11.34 0.93
C ARG A 3 1.82 10.61 2.26
N LYS A 4 1.98 11.27 3.41
CA LYS A 4 1.75 10.66 4.72
C LYS A 4 0.26 10.41 4.94
N GLU A 5 -0.58 11.36 4.55
CA GLU A 5 -2.03 11.27 4.67
C GLU A 5 -2.61 10.14 3.82
N ILE A 6 -2.19 9.99 2.55
CA ILE A 6 -2.69 8.89 1.72
C ILE A 6 -2.24 7.52 2.25
N VAL A 7 -1.00 7.42 2.80
CA VAL A 7 -0.52 6.18 3.40
C VAL A 7 -1.31 5.84 4.66
N LEU A 8 -1.60 6.82 5.51
CA LEU A 8 -2.45 6.64 6.68
C LEU A 8 -3.87 6.19 6.29
N ALA A 9 -4.50 6.88 5.34
CA ALA A 9 -5.86 6.57 4.91
C ALA A 9 -5.96 5.16 4.31
N ALA A 10 -5.04 4.80 3.42
CA ALA A 10 -5.07 3.50 2.75
C ALA A 10 -4.79 2.33 3.71
N LEU A 11 -3.87 2.48 4.66
CA LEU A 11 -3.61 1.44 5.65
C LEU A 11 -4.71 1.36 6.70
N ALA A 12 -5.40 2.46 7.03
CA ALA A 12 -6.52 2.45 7.98
C ALA A 12 -7.70 1.61 7.47
N ALA A 13 -7.86 1.47 6.15
CA ALA A 13 -8.84 0.57 5.56
C ALA A 13 -8.63 -0.91 5.95
N SER A 14 -7.46 -1.28 6.46
CA SER A 14 -7.18 -2.64 6.93
C SER A 14 -7.68 -2.93 8.35
N ASN A 15 -8.13 -1.90 9.08
CA ASN A 15 -8.58 -1.96 10.47
C ASN A 15 -7.54 -2.62 11.40
N GLY A 16 -6.33 -2.06 11.44
CA GLY A 16 -5.22 -2.53 12.29
C GLY A 16 -4.46 -3.74 11.78
N ALA A 17 -4.81 -4.28 10.62
CA ALA A 17 -4.15 -5.46 10.08
C ALA A 17 -2.82 -5.17 9.39
N GLU A 18 -1.96 -6.18 9.43
CA GLU A 18 -0.61 -6.16 8.86
C GLU A 18 -0.59 -6.30 7.34
N HIS A 19 0.40 -5.66 6.73
CA HIS A 19 0.71 -5.77 5.31
C HIS A 19 2.14 -6.27 5.09
N THR A 20 2.33 -7.10 4.07
CA THR A 20 3.67 -7.43 3.56
C THR A 20 4.28 -6.26 2.77
N PRO A 21 5.60 -6.27 2.51
CA PRO A 21 6.25 -5.30 1.64
C PRO A 21 5.65 -5.26 0.23
N VAL A 22 5.22 -6.40 -0.32
CA VAL A 22 4.56 -6.45 -1.63
C VAL A 22 3.16 -5.86 -1.56
N GLN A 23 2.38 -6.17 -0.53
CA GLN A 23 1.03 -5.63 -0.38
C GLN A 23 1.03 -4.09 -0.32
N VAL A 24 1.94 -3.48 0.46
CA VAL A 24 2.03 -2.00 0.49
C VAL A 24 2.43 -1.42 -0.86
N GLN A 25 3.40 -2.02 -1.56
CA GLN A 25 3.81 -1.56 -2.89
C GLN A 25 2.64 -1.62 -3.89
N LYS A 26 1.88 -2.72 -3.89
CA LYS A 26 0.76 -2.89 -4.83
C LYS A 26 -0.43 -2.02 -4.48
N LEU A 27 -0.69 -1.81 -3.19
CA LEU A 27 -1.77 -0.95 -2.71
C LEU A 27 -1.58 0.48 -3.23
N PHE A 28 -0.41 1.08 -2.99
CA PHE A 28 -0.16 2.46 -3.39
C PHE A 28 0.01 2.63 -4.90
N PHE A 29 0.56 1.64 -5.59
CA PHE A 29 0.60 1.64 -7.04
C PHE A 29 -0.80 1.71 -7.65
N VAL A 30 -1.72 0.85 -7.21
CA VAL A 30 -3.08 0.82 -7.77
C VAL A 30 -3.84 2.10 -7.39
N VAL A 31 -3.66 2.64 -6.18
CA VAL A 31 -4.25 3.93 -5.79
C VAL A 31 -3.81 5.05 -6.72
N ASP A 32 -2.50 5.20 -6.96
CA ASP A 32 -1.96 6.24 -7.84
C ASP A 32 -2.39 6.06 -9.30
N ARG A 33 -2.51 4.80 -9.74
CA ARG A 33 -2.87 4.47 -11.12
C ARG A 33 -4.35 4.69 -11.42
N GLU A 34 -5.22 4.30 -10.50
CA GLU A 34 -6.66 4.19 -10.78
C GLU A 34 -7.47 5.37 -10.24
N ILE A 35 -7.04 5.97 -9.12
CA ILE A 35 -7.83 7.00 -8.44
C ILE A 35 -7.03 8.26 -8.07
N SER A 36 -5.84 8.48 -8.65
CA SER A 36 -4.99 9.65 -8.34
C SER A 36 -5.75 10.98 -8.37
N GLN A 37 -6.60 11.21 -9.36
CA GLN A 37 -7.39 12.44 -9.48
C GLN A 37 -8.39 12.63 -8.33
N LEU A 38 -8.89 11.54 -7.73
CA LEU A 38 -9.83 11.59 -6.60
C LEU A 38 -9.14 11.84 -5.26
N VAL A 39 -7.85 11.49 -5.15
CA VAL A 39 -7.07 11.62 -3.91
C VAL A 39 -6.06 12.77 -3.95
N GLY A 40 -5.89 13.43 -5.12
CA GLY A 40 -4.94 14.52 -5.31
C GLY A 40 -3.50 14.07 -5.60
N GLY A 41 -3.33 12.85 -6.12
CA GLY A 41 -2.06 12.27 -6.54
C GLY A 41 -1.73 12.52 -8.03
N PRO A 42 -0.82 11.74 -8.63
CA PRO A 42 -0.10 10.61 -8.04
C PRO A 42 0.88 11.04 -6.95
N PHE A 43 1.13 10.17 -5.98
CA PHE A 43 2.01 10.44 -4.85
C PHE A 43 3.41 9.85 -5.02
N PHE A 44 3.53 8.75 -5.75
CA PHE A 44 4.73 7.94 -5.91
C PHE A 44 5.08 7.76 -7.40
N ASN A 45 6.34 7.40 -7.67
CA ASN A 45 6.92 7.20 -8.98
C ASN A 45 7.29 5.74 -9.19
N PHE A 46 6.28 4.89 -9.34
CA PHE A 46 6.47 3.44 -9.49
C PHE A 46 7.17 3.07 -10.80
N VAL A 47 8.16 2.18 -10.69
CA VAL A 47 8.86 1.57 -11.82
C VAL A 47 8.75 0.04 -11.79
N ALA A 48 8.88 -0.60 -12.95
CA ALA A 48 8.93 -2.06 -13.04
C ALA A 48 10.17 -2.62 -12.35
N TYR A 49 9.98 -3.60 -11.46
CA TYR A 49 11.04 -4.23 -10.66
C TYR A 49 10.79 -5.75 -10.53
N ASP A 50 11.58 -6.43 -9.69
CA ASP A 50 11.61 -7.89 -9.50
C ASP A 50 10.24 -8.57 -9.37
N TYR A 51 9.30 -7.90 -8.68
CA TYR A 51 7.94 -8.41 -8.40
C TYR A 51 6.87 -7.43 -8.85
N GLY A 52 7.15 -6.61 -9.86
CA GLY A 52 6.24 -5.62 -10.43
C GLY A 52 6.50 -4.20 -9.96
N PRO A 53 5.47 -3.33 -9.85
CA PRO A 53 5.66 -1.93 -9.50
C PRO A 53 6.36 -1.79 -8.16
N PHE A 54 7.36 -0.91 -8.12
CA PHE A 54 8.15 -0.58 -6.94
C PHE A 54 8.45 0.91 -6.89
N ASP A 55 8.31 1.50 -5.71
CA ASP A 55 8.88 2.79 -5.34
C ASP A 55 9.42 2.71 -3.90
N SER A 56 10.69 3.08 -3.70
CA SER A 56 11.32 3.12 -2.38
C SER A 56 10.71 4.18 -1.45
N ASP A 57 10.10 5.23 -2.00
CA ASP A 57 9.50 6.31 -1.22
C ASP A 57 8.32 5.84 -0.38
N VAL A 58 7.62 4.77 -0.78
CA VAL A 58 6.60 4.11 0.05
C VAL A 58 7.19 3.71 1.40
N TYR A 59 8.40 3.15 1.43
CA TYR A 59 9.07 2.76 2.66
C TYR A 59 9.63 3.95 3.43
N ASN A 60 10.03 5.01 2.74
CA ASN A 60 10.45 6.26 3.39
C ASN A 60 9.29 6.88 4.16
N VAL A 61 8.09 6.93 3.57
CA VAL A 61 6.88 7.44 4.22
C VAL A 61 6.48 6.54 5.40
N LEU A 62 6.50 5.22 5.25
CA LEU A 62 6.23 4.29 6.35
C LEU A 62 7.20 4.46 7.53
N ARG A 63 8.48 4.71 7.24
CA ARG A 63 9.49 5.00 8.27
C ARG A 63 9.16 6.29 9.02
N GLN A 64 8.87 7.37 8.28
CA GLN A 64 8.49 8.65 8.87
C GLN A 64 7.22 8.54 9.71
N LEU A 65 6.20 7.79 9.24
CA LEU A 65 5.02 7.52 10.04
C LEU A 65 5.34 6.74 11.31
N GLY A 66 6.35 5.87 11.29
CA GLY A 66 6.84 5.19 12.48
C GLY A 66 7.56 6.12 13.46
N GLU A 67 8.38 7.04 12.94
CA GLU A 67 9.01 8.11 13.74
C GLU A 67 7.95 9.02 14.38
N ASP A 68 6.84 9.27 13.67
CA ASP A 68 5.70 10.05 14.16
C ASP A 68 4.76 9.26 15.10
N GLY A 69 5.04 7.97 15.38
CA GLY A 69 4.21 7.12 16.24
C GLY A 69 2.90 6.60 15.60
N ASN A 70 2.71 6.79 14.30
CA ASN A 70 1.49 6.40 13.57
C ASN A 70 1.58 5.02 12.90
N ALA A 71 2.77 4.47 12.72
CA ALA A 71 2.97 3.15 12.13
C ALA A 71 4.04 2.35 12.87
N GLU A 72 4.05 1.04 12.66
CA GLU A 72 5.09 0.18 13.18
C GLU A 72 5.56 -0.84 12.15
N THR A 73 6.86 -1.12 12.17
CA THR A 73 7.47 -2.19 11.39
C THR A 73 7.72 -3.37 12.32
N LEU A 74 7.04 -4.48 12.06
CA LEU A 74 7.18 -5.72 12.81
C LEU A 74 8.23 -6.61 12.14
N TYR A 75 9.10 -7.21 12.95
CA TYR A 75 10.18 -8.08 12.48
C TYR A 75 9.95 -9.50 12.99
N TYR A 76 9.61 -10.42 12.08
CA TYR A 76 9.40 -11.82 12.42
C TYR A 76 10.72 -12.58 12.30
N ARG A 77 11.19 -13.14 13.41
CA ARG A 77 12.36 -14.03 13.46
C ARG A 77 11.93 -15.51 13.53
N PRO A 78 12.69 -16.44 12.94
CA PRO A 78 13.97 -16.27 12.24
C PRO A 78 13.82 -15.87 10.76
N SER A 79 12.60 -15.78 10.23
CA SER A 79 12.34 -15.61 8.79
C SER A 79 12.81 -14.29 8.19
N GLY A 80 13.09 -13.27 9.02
CA GLY A 80 13.55 -11.96 8.56
C GLY A 80 12.47 -11.13 7.86
N PHE A 81 11.23 -11.65 7.81
CA PHE A 81 10.13 -10.96 7.15
C PHE A 81 9.69 -9.74 7.96
N ARG A 82 9.57 -8.61 7.26
CA ARG A 82 9.00 -7.39 7.79
C ARG A 82 7.51 -7.32 7.49
N ARG A 83 6.72 -6.81 8.42
CA ARG A 83 5.31 -6.45 8.23
C ARG A 83 5.11 -4.99 8.64
N TYR A 84 4.10 -4.35 8.06
CA TYR A 84 3.73 -2.98 8.37
C TYR A 84 2.29 -2.93 8.88
N LYS A 85 2.04 -2.21 9.97
CA LYS A 85 0.69 -1.89 10.42
C LYS A 85 0.65 -0.51 11.05
N LEU A 86 -0.55 0.06 11.15
CA LEU A 86 -0.76 1.30 11.90
C LEU A 86 -0.77 1.00 13.40
N THR A 87 -0.30 1.97 14.19
CA THR A 87 -0.56 2.00 15.64
C THR A 87 -2.03 2.36 15.88
N ALA A 88 -2.50 2.27 17.13
CA ALA A 88 -3.86 2.73 17.47
C ALA A 88 -4.09 4.21 17.09
N GLN A 89 -3.11 5.07 17.38
CA GLN A 89 -3.14 6.48 16.99
C GLN A 89 -3.17 6.66 15.47
N GLY A 90 -2.33 5.93 14.74
CA GLY A 90 -2.31 5.99 13.28
C GLY A 90 -3.62 5.50 12.67
N GLN A 91 -4.23 4.46 13.25
CA GLN A 91 -5.52 3.92 12.81
C GLN A 91 -6.63 4.95 12.98
N GLU A 92 -6.71 5.63 14.12
CA GLU A 92 -7.68 6.70 14.36
C GLU A 92 -7.50 7.83 13.33
N LYS A 93 -6.28 8.36 13.22
CA LYS A 93 -5.95 9.45 12.29
C LYS A 93 -6.24 9.06 10.84
N GLY A 94 -5.80 7.88 10.41
CA GLY A 94 -6.03 7.38 9.06
C GLY A 94 -7.51 7.13 8.77
N THR A 95 -8.29 6.69 9.76
CA THR A 95 -9.75 6.52 9.62
C THR A 95 -10.43 7.86 9.40
N SER A 96 -10.06 8.90 10.15
CA SER A 96 -10.61 10.26 9.94
C SER A 96 -10.27 10.80 8.55
N ILE A 97 -9.03 10.59 8.07
CA ILE A 97 -8.63 11.01 6.71
C ILE A 97 -9.43 10.23 5.66
N LEU A 98 -9.54 8.90 5.81
CA LEU A 98 -10.28 8.03 4.89
C LEU A 98 -11.76 8.40 4.81
N GLN A 99 -12.38 8.77 5.94
CA GLN A 99 -13.78 9.22 5.99
C GLN A 99 -13.98 10.62 5.40
N GLY A 100 -12.95 11.46 5.42
CA GLY A 100 -12.96 12.79 4.81
C GLY A 100 -12.70 12.81 3.30
N LEU A 101 -12.34 11.67 2.70
CA LEU A 101 -12.17 11.53 1.25
C LEU A 101 -13.51 11.55 0.52
N ASP A 102 -13.44 11.83 -0.79
CA ASP A 102 -14.56 11.57 -1.70
C ASP A 102 -15.08 10.14 -1.49
N LYS A 103 -16.41 9.97 -1.52
CA LYS A 103 -17.06 8.68 -1.25
C LYS A 103 -16.56 7.58 -2.19
N LYS A 104 -16.34 7.88 -3.47
CA LYS A 104 -15.84 6.88 -4.44
C LYS A 104 -14.41 6.50 -4.11
N ALA A 105 -13.58 7.47 -3.72
CA ALA A 105 -12.19 7.20 -3.33
C ALA A 105 -12.12 6.33 -2.08
N SER A 106 -12.88 6.64 -1.04
CA SER A 106 -12.87 5.87 0.21
C SER A 106 -13.40 4.45 0.00
N GLU A 107 -14.51 4.27 -0.72
CA GLU A 107 -15.05 2.94 -1.08
C GLU A 107 -14.04 2.13 -1.90
N TYR A 108 -13.36 2.75 -2.86
CA TYR A 108 -12.35 2.09 -3.67
C TYR A 108 -11.15 1.63 -2.84
N ILE A 109 -10.62 2.49 -1.97
CA ILE A 109 -9.50 2.16 -1.09
C ILE A 109 -9.84 0.99 -0.15
N VAL A 110 -11.06 0.99 0.42
CA VAL A 110 -11.55 -0.09 1.28
C VAL A 110 -11.64 -1.41 0.51
N ALA A 111 -12.25 -1.40 -0.68
CA ALA A 111 -12.36 -2.58 -1.51
C ALA A 111 -10.99 -3.12 -1.94
N LEU A 112 -10.09 -2.23 -2.36
CA LEU A 112 -8.73 -2.57 -2.78
C LEU A 112 -7.90 -3.17 -1.64
N SER A 113 -7.91 -2.55 -0.45
CA SER A 113 -7.22 -3.07 0.74
C SER A 113 -7.74 -4.46 1.11
N GLY A 114 -9.07 -4.64 1.08
CA GLY A 114 -9.70 -5.94 1.30
C GLY A 114 -9.32 -7.01 0.26
N TRP A 115 -9.22 -6.63 -1.02
CA TRP A 115 -8.81 -7.53 -2.10
C TRP A 115 -7.34 -7.93 -2.00
N ILE A 116 -6.42 -6.97 -1.88
CA ILE A 116 -4.96 -7.21 -1.78
C ILE A 116 -4.61 -8.14 -0.63
N ARG A 117 -5.30 -7.99 0.51
CA ARG A 117 -5.04 -8.79 1.70
C ARG A 117 -5.51 -10.24 1.62
N LYS A 118 -6.47 -10.54 0.74
CA LYS A 118 -6.98 -11.90 0.53
C LYS A 118 -6.08 -12.74 -0.38
N LEU A 119 -5.24 -12.10 -1.19
CA LEU A 119 -4.36 -12.79 -2.13
C LEU A 119 -3.07 -13.25 -1.46
N SER A 120 -2.63 -14.45 -1.83
CA SER A 120 -1.25 -14.88 -1.61
C SER A 120 -0.27 -14.01 -2.40
N PHE A 121 1.02 -14.10 -2.07
CA PHE A 121 2.08 -13.40 -2.81
C PHE A 121 2.01 -13.65 -4.33
N ALA A 122 1.91 -14.93 -4.73
CA ALA A 122 1.92 -15.32 -6.13
C ALA A 122 0.67 -14.82 -6.87
N GLU A 123 -0.50 -14.90 -6.23
CA GLU A 123 -1.76 -14.40 -6.81
C GLU A 123 -1.74 -12.88 -6.96
N LEU A 124 -1.24 -12.16 -5.96
CA LEU A 124 -1.14 -10.70 -6.02
C LEU A 124 -0.20 -10.25 -7.14
N VAL A 125 1.00 -10.84 -7.24
CA VAL A 125 1.96 -10.49 -8.30
C VAL A 125 1.36 -10.81 -9.68
N SER A 126 0.74 -11.99 -9.83
CA SER A 126 0.13 -12.40 -11.11
C SER A 126 -1.05 -11.50 -11.51
N ALA A 127 -1.88 -11.10 -10.55
CA ALA A 127 -2.99 -10.18 -10.79
C ALA A 127 -2.50 -8.80 -11.27
N ILE A 128 -1.42 -8.29 -10.67
CA ILE A 128 -0.81 -7.03 -11.10
C ILE A 128 -0.21 -7.14 -12.50
N TYR A 129 0.47 -8.23 -12.85
CA TYR A 129 0.99 -8.41 -14.22
C TYR A 129 -0.10 -8.57 -15.26
N LYS A 130 -1.23 -9.18 -14.92
CA LYS A 130 -2.37 -9.31 -15.82
C LYS A 130 -3.00 -7.94 -16.12
N ALA A 131 -3.13 -7.09 -15.10
CA ALA A 131 -3.73 -5.77 -15.23
C ALA A 131 -2.76 -4.73 -15.81
N TYR A 132 -1.47 -4.84 -15.49
CA TYR A 132 -0.41 -3.90 -15.87
C TYR A 132 0.81 -4.66 -16.42
N PRO A 133 0.74 -5.18 -17.67
CA PRO A 133 1.79 -6.01 -18.25
C PRO A 133 3.15 -5.29 -18.34
N GLU A 134 3.16 -3.97 -18.46
CA GLU A 134 4.37 -3.15 -18.48
C GLU A 134 5.20 -3.31 -17.20
N MET A 135 4.54 -3.62 -16.08
CA MET A 135 5.22 -3.82 -14.80
C MET A 135 5.95 -5.17 -14.70
N LYS A 136 5.74 -6.10 -15.67
CA LYS A 136 6.45 -7.39 -15.73
C LYS A 136 7.86 -7.27 -16.32
N ALA A 137 8.23 -6.14 -16.93
CA ALA A 137 9.44 -5.99 -17.75
C ALA A 137 10.74 -6.48 -17.08
N ASN A 138 10.90 -6.25 -15.77
CA ASN A 138 12.09 -6.62 -14.98
C ASN A 138 11.83 -7.78 -14.00
N SER A 139 10.74 -8.53 -14.19
CA SER A 139 10.29 -9.54 -13.24
C SER A 139 11.25 -10.72 -13.16
N VAL A 140 11.70 -11.06 -11.94
CA VAL A 140 12.37 -12.34 -11.65
C VAL A 140 11.39 -13.46 -11.34
N PHE A 141 10.11 -13.12 -11.14
CA PHE A 141 9.02 -14.07 -10.92
C PHE A 141 8.63 -14.76 -12.23
N ARG A 142 8.80 -16.08 -12.26
CA ARG A 142 8.45 -16.96 -13.38
C ARG A 142 7.10 -17.62 -13.07
N SER A 143 6.00 -16.89 -13.29
CA SER A 143 4.66 -17.46 -13.42
C SER A 143 4.16 -17.37 -14.86
#